data_AF-A0A0M8XIA4-F1
#
_entry.id   AF-A0A0M8XIA4-F1
#
_cell.length_a   1.000
_cell.length_b   1.000
_cell.length_c   1.000
_cell.angle_alpha   90.00
_cell.angle_beta   90.00
_cell.angle_gamma   90.00
#
_symmetry.space_group_name_H-M   'P 1'
#
loop_
_entity.id
_entity.type
_entity.pdbx_description
1 polymer ?
#
loop_
_entity_poly.entity_id
_entity_poly.type
_entity_poly.pdbx_seq_one_letter_code
_entity_poly.pdbx_strand_id
1 'polypeptide(L)'
;MTETASVRCPACRREHRYTAPAYPCPCGAPVAPRLDRAGAAATVAHRIWRDDWVTVRCGTCGRRGEWPRPEVGCSCGLVLRVAVVEDGESAAAPDGTARADGSAASEAVTVRRAAAAARPPFPSVTIRTARDAVTATALYLRWLGYRGVRRADQRPPSGIGLAARGVVAQVDPAVRPATLRDVECLWLTAMTESADCLYFSLAGYAADARARADALGVALFVLDLTGTPRPVNGPAEALTATDTGNRAP
;
A
#
# COMPACT_ATOMS: atom_id res chain seq x y z
N MET A 1 15.57 14.47 25.86
CA MET A 1 16.85 13.73 25.89
C MET A 1 16.83 12.76 24.72
N THR A 2 17.88 12.74 23.89
CA THR A 2 18.03 11.77 22.80
C THR A 2 18.39 10.41 23.38
N GLU A 3 17.56 9.39 23.11
CA GLU A 3 17.81 8.04 23.61
C GLU A 3 18.79 7.29 22.69
N THR A 4 19.73 6.57 23.30
CA THR A 4 20.77 5.81 22.61
C THR A 4 20.76 4.36 23.10
N ALA A 5 20.89 3.40 22.18
CA ALA A 5 20.96 1.97 22.45
C ALA A 5 22.12 1.31 21.70
N SER A 6 22.65 0.23 22.28
CA SER A 6 23.63 -0.64 21.62
C SER A 6 22.90 -1.78 20.92
N VAL A 7 23.23 -1.99 19.64
CA VAL A 7 22.54 -2.91 18.73
C VAL A 7 23.57 -3.90 18.20
N ARG A 8 23.45 -5.18 18.58
CA ARG A 8 24.43 -6.21 18.20
C ARG A 8 23.93 -7.04 17.02
N CYS A 9 24.74 -7.13 15.96
CA CYS A 9 24.42 -7.95 14.81
C CYS A 9 24.44 -9.45 15.18
N PRO A 10 23.38 -10.25 14.91
CA PRO A 10 23.38 -11.67 15.23
C PRO A 10 24.37 -12.47 14.36
N ALA A 11 24.59 -12.06 13.10
CA ALA A 11 25.48 -12.77 12.17
C ALA A 11 26.97 -12.47 12.40
N CYS A 12 27.39 -11.20 12.39
CA CYS A 12 28.81 -10.83 12.52
C CYS A 12 29.21 -10.35 13.93
N ARG A 13 28.29 -10.34 14.89
CA ARG A 13 28.51 -10.01 16.32
C ARG A 13 29.04 -8.59 16.62
N ARG A 14 29.26 -7.75 15.60
CA ARG A 14 29.60 -6.33 15.70
C ARG A 14 28.49 -5.55 16.41
N GLU A 15 28.91 -4.60 17.24
CA GLU A 15 28.03 -3.69 17.97
C GLU A 15 27.93 -2.35 17.24
N HIS A 16 26.72 -1.80 17.23
CA HIS A 16 26.39 -0.51 16.62
C HIS A 16 25.72 0.37 17.66
N ARG A 17 26.05 1.66 17.69
CA ARG A 17 25.38 2.64 18.55
C ARG A 17 24.29 3.34 17.74
N TYR A 18 23.03 3.14 18.10
CA TYR A 18 21.90 3.83 17.49
C TYR A 18 21.35 4.91 18.42
N THR A 19 21.01 6.08 17.86
CA THR A 19 20.35 7.17 18.59
C THR A 19 19.05 7.50 17.90
N ALA A 20 17.93 7.47 18.63
CA ALA A 20 16.62 7.71 18.05
C ALA A 20 16.45 9.19 17.65
N PRO A 21 16.06 9.50 16.39
CA PRO A 21 15.71 10.87 16.00
C PRO A 21 14.41 11.31 16.69
N ALA A 22 14.28 12.62 16.91
CA ALA A 22 13.04 13.23 17.38
C ALA A 22 12.22 13.75 16.20
N TYR A 23 10.91 13.50 16.23
CA TYR A 23 9.94 13.92 15.23
C TYR A 23 8.95 14.95 15.82
N PRO A 24 8.37 15.85 15.01
CA PRO A 24 7.43 16.86 15.48
C PRO A 24 6.03 16.26 15.69
N CYS A 25 5.53 16.28 16.93
CA CYS A 25 4.10 16.04 17.18
C CYS A 25 3.27 17.25 16.68
N PRO A 26 2.01 17.07 16.24
CA PRO A 26 1.12 18.18 15.90
C PRO A 26 0.88 19.23 17.00
N CYS A 27 1.26 18.95 18.27
CA CYS A 27 1.24 19.93 19.36
C CYS A 27 2.56 20.72 19.53
N GLY A 28 3.52 20.55 18.62
CA GLY A 28 4.85 21.18 18.68
C GLY A 28 5.88 20.43 19.54
N ALA A 29 5.45 19.54 20.44
CA ALA A 29 6.39 18.77 21.27
C ALA A 29 7.17 17.72 20.45
N PRO A 30 8.48 17.52 20.71
CA PRO A 30 9.25 16.46 20.10
C PRO A 30 8.84 15.09 20.64
N VAL A 31 8.70 14.11 19.75
CA VAL A 31 8.42 12.71 20.08
C VAL A 31 9.45 11.79 19.46
N ALA A 32 9.91 10.79 20.22
CA ALA A 32 10.85 9.77 19.75
C ALA A 32 10.40 8.41 20.30
N PRO A 33 10.56 7.32 19.54
CA PRO A 33 10.30 5.98 20.05
C PRO A 33 11.26 5.67 21.22
N ARG A 34 10.72 5.05 22.28
CA ARG A 34 11.51 4.60 23.43
C ARG A 34 12.25 3.34 23.05
N LEU A 35 13.57 3.33 23.18
CA LEU A 35 14.40 2.19 22.83
C LEU A 35 14.44 1.20 24.00
N ASP A 36 14.15 -0.06 23.73
CA ASP A 36 14.45 -1.13 24.67
C ASP A 36 15.95 -1.47 24.56
N ARG A 37 16.70 -1.16 25.62
CA ARG A 37 18.16 -1.36 25.67
C ARG A 37 18.56 -2.79 26.04
N ALA A 38 17.62 -3.60 26.53
CA ALA A 38 17.83 -5.02 26.84
C ALA A 38 17.29 -5.93 25.72
N GLY A 39 16.34 -5.43 24.93
CA GLY A 39 15.70 -6.16 23.83
C GLY A 39 16.66 -6.56 22.71
N ALA A 40 16.47 -7.77 22.19
CA ALA A 40 17.26 -8.29 21.09
C ALA A 40 16.96 -7.56 19.78
N ALA A 41 18.02 -7.22 19.03
CA ALA A 41 17.89 -6.64 17.70
C ALA A 41 17.36 -7.70 16.70
N ALA A 42 16.24 -7.41 16.04
CA ALA A 42 15.64 -8.32 15.07
C ALA A 42 16.21 -8.09 13.67
N THR A 43 16.65 -9.16 12.99
CA THR A 43 17.08 -9.06 11.59
C THR A 43 15.88 -8.77 10.68
N VAL A 44 15.98 -7.73 9.84
CA VAL A 44 15.01 -7.44 8.80
C VAL A 44 15.25 -8.39 7.62
N ALA A 45 14.70 -9.60 7.70
CA ALA A 45 14.67 -10.53 6.57
C ALA A 45 13.62 -10.11 5.52
N HIS A 46 12.49 -9.55 5.97
CA HIS A 46 11.37 -9.13 5.13
C HIS A 46 10.79 -7.81 5.66
N ARG A 47 10.32 -6.93 4.75
CA ARG A 47 9.65 -5.67 5.10
C ARG A 47 8.17 -5.72 4.73
N ILE A 48 7.31 -5.90 5.73
CA ILE A 48 5.87 -5.67 5.60
C ILE A 48 5.51 -4.33 6.23
N TRP A 49 4.61 -3.57 5.60
CA TRP A 49 4.34 -2.18 5.96
C TRP A 49 3.94 -2.00 7.43
N ARG A 50 3.19 -2.94 8.02
CA ARG A 50 2.73 -2.86 9.41
C ARG A 50 3.88 -2.86 10.43
N ASP A 51 5.01 -3.49 10.10
CA ASP A 51 6.15 -3.62 11.01
C ASP A 51 7.21 -2.53 10.83
N ASP A 52 7.08 -1.71 9.78
CA ASP A 52 7.99 -0.59 9.49
C ASP A 52 7.63 0.68 10.29
N TRP A 53 6.56 0.65 11.09
CA TRP A 53 6.14 1.75 11.97
C TRP A 53 6.06 1.30 13.44
N VAL A 54 6.32 2.24 14.35
CA VAL A 54 6.12 2.12 15.79
C VAL A 54 5.13 3.19 16.24
N THR A 55 4.19 2.82 17.12
CA THR A 55 3.25 3.78 17.70
C THR A 55 3.90 4.47 18.89
N VAL A 56 4.12 5.78 18.78
CA VAL A 56 4.69 6.59 19.86
C VAL A 56 3.62 7.50 20.45
N ARG A 57 3.42 7.43 21.77
CA ARG A 57 2.58 8.36 22.52
C ARG A 57 3.35 9.66 22.83
N CYS A 58 2.77 10.80 22.50
CA CYS A 58 3.30 12.09 22.93
C CYS A 58 3.17 12.27 24.45
N GLY A 59 4.30 12.56 25.13
CA GLY A 59 4.31 12.83 26.57
C GLY A 59 3.56 14.12 26.97
N THR A 60 3.42 15.08 26.05
CA THR A 60 2.77 16.38 26.31
C THR A 60 1.27 16.34 26.05
N CYS A 61 0.82 15.88 24.88
CA CYS A 61 -0.60 15.92 24.49
C CYS A 61 -1.30 14.55 24.48
N GLY A 62 -0.61 13.47 24.84
CA GLY A 62 -1.16 12.11 24.91
C GLY A 62 -1.52 11.46 23.57
N ARG A 63 -1.47 12.17 22.43
CA ARG A 63 -1.76 11.62 21.10
C ARG A 63 -0.78 10.50 20.75
N ARG A 64 -1.30 9.38 20.24
CA ARG A 64 -0.53 8.32 19.57
C ARG A 64 -0.29 8.71 18.12
N GLY A 65 0.91 8.47 17.60
CA GLY A 65 1.26 8.66 16.19
C GLY A 65 2.20 7.57 15.70
N GLU A 66 2.07 7.19 14.43
CA GLU A 66 2.94 6.22 13.77
C GLU A 66 4.22 6.90 13.29
N TRP A 67 5.39 6.37 13.69
CA TRP A 67 6.70 6.86 13.26
C TRP A 67 7.56 5.71 12.72
N PRO A 68 8.54 5.96 11.84
CA PRO A 68 9.35 4.89 11.27
C PRO A 68 10.07 4.07 12.35
N ARG A 69 10.03 2.74 12.24
CA ARG A 69 10.69 1.86 13.21
C ARG A 69 12.21 2.05 13.15
N PRO A 70 12.89 2.26 14.29
CA PRO A 70 14.34 2.33 14.38
C PRO A 70 15.09 1.16 13.70
N GLU A 71 16.02 1.47 12.80
CA GLU A 71 16.82 0.50 12.07
C GLU A 71 18.30 0.90 11.93
N VAL A 72 19.17 -0.11 11.87
CA VAL A 72 20.63 0.02 11.70
C VAL A 72 21.08 -0.87 10.55
N GLY A 73 21.79 -0.30 9.58
CA GLY A 73 22.54 -1.08 8.60
C GLY A 73 23.88 -1.56 9.17
N CYS A 74 24.13 -2.87 9.13
CA CYS A 74 25.42 -3.45 9.43
C CYS A 74 26.26 -3.59 8.16
N SER A 75 27.57 -3.34 8.25
CA SER A 75 28.51 -3.49 7.14
C SER A 75 28.65 -4.92 6.61
N CYS A 76 28.05 -5.91 7.27
CA CYS A 76 27.96 -7.30 6.78
C CYS A 76 26.74 -7.55 5.88
N GLY A 77 25.95 -6.52 5.54
CA GLY A 77 24.78 -6.60 4.66
C GLY A 77 23.44 -6.82 5.37
N LEU A 78 23.41 -7.09 6.67
CA LEU A 78 22.15 -7.17 7.43
C LEU A 78 21.64 -5.80 7.86
N VAL A 79 20.31 -5.64 7.82
CA VAL A 79 19.59 -4.55 8.50
C VAL A 79 18.98 -5.08 9.78
N LEU A 80 19.14 -4.34 10.87
CA LEU A 80 18.70 -4.71 12.22
C LEU A 80 17.65 -3.70 12.70
N ARG A 81 16.46 -4.16 13.10
CA ARG A 81 15.49 -3.36 13.84
C ARG A 81 15.95 -3.24 15.28
N VAL A 82 16.02 -2.01 15.79
CA VAL A 82 16.28 -1.74 17.20
C VAL A 82 15.02 -2.07 18.00
N ALA A 83 15.19 -2.72 19.13
CA ALA A 83 14.07 -3.00 20.02
C ALA A 83 13.49 -1.68 20.56
N VAL A 84 12.16 -1.61 20.65
CA VAL A 84 11.42 -0.45 21.14
C VAL A 84 10.40 -0.92 22.17
N VAL A 85 10.15 -0.10 23.18
CA VAL A 85 9.11 -0.36 24.17
C VAL A 85 7.76 -0.01 23.52
N GLU A 86 7.05 -1.03 23.05
CA GLU A 86 5.70 -0.88 22.50
C GLU A 86 4.71 -0.58 23.64
N ASP A 87 3.92 0.49 23.51
CA ASP A 87 2.77 0.79 24.39
C ASP A 87 1.62 -0.20 24.07
N GLY A 88 1.80 -1.45 24.51
CA GLY A 88 1.12 -2.64 24.00
C GLY A 88 -0.41 -2.61 24.02
N GLU A 89 -0.99 -3.27 23.02
CA GLU A 89 -2.44 -3.49 22.90
C GLU A 89 -2.67 -5.01 22.76
N SER A 90 -3.29 -5.60 23.79
CA SER A 90 -3.55 -7.04 23.85
C SER A 90 -4.67 -7.40 22.88
N ALA A 91 -4.38 -8.24 21.88
CA ALA A 91 -5.38 -8.71 20.94
C ALA A 91 -6.24 -9.81 21.57
N ALA A 92 -7.39 -9.43 22.12
CA ALA A 92 -8.43 -10.38 22.50
C ALA A 92 -9.09 -10.96 21.25
N ALA A 93 -9.04 -12.28 21.10
CA ALA A 93 -9.76 -13.01 20.06
C ALA A 93 -11.20 -13.34 20.51
N PRO A 94 -12.20 -13.26 19.62
CA PRO A 94 -13.45 -13.98 19.77
C PRO A 94 -13.37 -15.36 19.10
N ASP A 95 -13.71 -16.40 19.86
CA ASP A 95 -13.92 -17.78 19.41
C ASP A 95 -15.32 -17.93 18.76
N GLY A 96 -15.55 -18.94 17.90
CA GLY A 96 -16.81 -19.01 17.14
C GLY A 96 -17.03 -20.18 16.18
N THR A 97 -17.45 -21.32 16.72
CA THR A 97 -17.93 -22.52 15.98
C THR A 97 -19.43 -22.49 15.65
N ALA A 98 -19.99 -23.18 14.64
CA ALA A 98 -19.45 -23.82 13.42
C ALA A 98 -20.62 -24.38 12.53
N ARG A 99 -20.27 -24.87 11.31
CA ARG A 99 -20.99 -25.87 10.47
C ARG A 99 -22.30 -25.52 9.71
N ALA A 100 -22.18 -25.59 8.37
CA ALA A 100 -22.81 -26.55 7.44
C ALA A 100 -24.21 -26.35 6.81
N ASP A 101 -24.22 -26.66 5.50
CA ASP A 101 -25.25 -27.20 4.59
C ASP A 101 -26.50 -26.40 4.14
N GLY A 102 -26.78 -26.51 2.82
CA GLY A 102 -27.99 -26.01 2.14
C GLY A 102 -27.78 -25.81 0.64
N SER A 103 -28.42 -26.62 -0.21
CA SER A 103 -28.23 -26.63 -1.68
C SER A 103 -29.48 -26.16 -2.47
N ALA A 104 -29.26 -25.87 -3.75
CA ALA A 104 -30.22 -25.82 -4.86
C ALA A 104 -31.21 -24.64 -5.01
N ALA A 105 -30.90 -23.78 -6.00
CA ALA A 105 -31.75 -23.31 -7.11
C ALA A 105 -33.25 -23.00 -6.92
N SER A 106 -33.65 -21.79 -7.35
CA SER A 106 -34.68 -21.64 -8.40
C SER A 106 -34.56 -20.28 -9.11
N GLU A 107 -34.95 -20.22 -10.39
CA GLU A 107 -34.76 -19.08 -11.29
C GLU A 107 -35.96 -18.11 -11.33
N ALA A 108 -35.67 -16.89 -11.82
CA ALA A 108 -36.52 -16.01 -12.64
C ALA A 108 -37.94 -15.59 -12.19
N VAL A 109 -38.13 -14.27 -11.99
CA VAL A 109 -39.19 -13.37 -12.56
C VAL A 109 -38.69 -11.93 -12.30
N THR A 110 -37.78 -11.39 -13.12
CA THR A 110 -38.01 -10.54 -14.32
C THR A 110 -38.44 -9.08 -14.06
N VAL A 111 -37.91 -8.20 -14.93
CA VAL A 111 -38.29 -6.79 -15.19
C VAL A 111 -38.24 -5.79 -14.02
N ARG A 112 -37.04 -5.28 -13.74
CA ARG A 112 -36.87 -3.82 -13.59
C ARG A 112 -35.62 -3.37 -14.34
N ARG A 113 -35.81 -3.07 -15.63
CA ARG A 113 -34.87 -2.37 -16.51
C ARG A 113 -34.70 -0.93 -16.01
N ALA A 114 -33.97 -0.76 -14.91
CA ALA A 114 -33.47 0.54 -14.52
C ALA A 114 -32.48 1.01 -15.60
N ALA A 115 -32.60 2.27 -16.03
CA ALA A 115 -31.67 2.86 -16.98
C ALA A 115 -30.22 2.71 -16.47
N ALA A 116 -29.26 2.57 -17.40
CA ALA A 116 -27.84 2.51 -17.07
C ALA A 116 -27.49 3.66 -16.11
N ALA A 117 -27.18 3.31 -14.87
CA ALA A 117 -26.99 4.28 -13.81
C ALA A 117 -25.62 4.92 -14.00
N ALA A 118 -25.60 5.97 -14.84
CA ALA A 118 -24.39 6.69 -15.21
C ALA A 118 -23.53 6.94 -13.97
N ARG A 119 -22.30 6.41 -14.02
CA ARG A 119 -21.36 6.38 -12.91
C ARG A 119 -21.27 7.77 -12.27
N PRO A 120 -21.44 7.90 -10.94
CA PRO A 120 -21.42 9.21 -10.28
C PRO A 120 -20.08 9.90 -10.54
N PRO A 121 -20.00 11.25 -10.51
CA PRO A 121 -18.74 11.96 -10.71
C PRO A 121 -17.68 11.49 -9.71
N PHE A 122 -16.44 11.36 -10.17
CA PHE A 122 -15.34 10.86 -9.35
C PHE A 122 -14.99 11.85 -8.21
N PRO A 123 -15.00 11.42 -6.93
CA PRO A 123 -14.59 12.26 -5.81
C PRO A 123 -13.05 12.33 -5.73
N SER A 124 -12.47 13.32 -6.40
CA SER A 124 -11.02 13.55 -6.41
C SER A 124 -10.49 14.12 -5.08
N VAL A 125 -9.20 13.89 -4.81
CA VAL A 125 -8.50 14.36 -3.61
C VAL A 125 -7.15 14.95 -4.04
N THR A 126 -6.94 16.24 -3.77
CA THR A 126 -5.70 16.95 -4.13
C THR A 126 -4.46 16.21 -3.62
N ILE A 127 -3.51 15.93 -4.52
CA ILE A 127 -2.29 15.20 -4.17
C ILE A 127 -1.22 16.17 -3.69
N ARG A 128 -0.81 16.04 -2.43
CA ARG A 128 0.33 16.78 -1.84
C ARG A 128 1.45 15.84 -1.36
N THR A 129 1.12 14.57 -1.15
CA THR A 129 2.00 13.53 -0.63
C THR A 129 1.76 12.20 -1.35
N ALA A 130 2.69 11.26 -1.22
CA ALA A 130 2.51 9.88 -1.68
C ALA A 130 1.28 9.18 -1.05
N ARG A 131 0.87 9.58 0.17
CA ARG A 131 -0.34 9.06 0.83
C ARG A 131 -1.62 9.54 0.15
N ASP A 132 -1.60 10.76 -0.37
CA ASP A 132 -2.74 11.32 -1.11
C ASP A 132 -2.88 10.65 -2.48
N ALA A 133 -1.77 10.38 -3.17
CA ALA A 133 -1.77 9.59 -4.40
C ALA A 133 -2.38 8.19 -4.19
N VAL A 134 -1.97 7.49 -3.13
CA VAL A 134 -2.57 6.19 -2.75
C VAL A 134 -4.05 6.33 -2.39
N THR A 135 -4.45 7.40 -1.71
CA THR A 135 -5.87 7.69 -1.39
C THR A 135 -6.69 7.92 -2.67
N ALA A 136 -6.19 8.71 -3.60
CA ALA A 136 -6.81 8.99 -4.90
C ALA A 136 -6.98 7.70 -5.72
N THR A 137 -5.93 6.89 -5.85
CA THR A 137 -6.03 5.56 -6.51
C THR A 137 -7.02 4.64 -5.79
N ALA A 138 -7.01 4.57 -4.46
CA ALA A 138 -7.94 3.70 -3.74
C ALA A 138 -9.40 4.15 -3.87
N LEU A 139 -9.66 5.47 -3.96
CA LEU A 139 -10.98 6.01 -4.32
C LEU A 139 -11.35 5.66 -5.76
N TYR A 140 -10.41 5.75 -6.69
CA TYR A 140 -10.63 5.44 -8.09
C TYR A 140 -10.91 3.96 -8.33
N LEU A 141 -10.21 3.04 -7.64
CA LEU A 141 -10.51 1.62 -7.67
C LEU A 141 -11.93 1.30 -7.15
N ARG A 142 -12.36 1.97 -6.07
CA ARG A 142 -13.74 1.84 -5.57
C ARG A 142 -14.77 2.38 -6.54
N TRP A 143 -14.48 3.52 -7.18
CA TRP A 143 -15.30 4.11 -8.25
C TRP A 143 -15.35 3.22 -9.50
N LEU A 144 -14.25 2.54 -9.82
CA LEU A 144 -14.17 1.50 -10.85
C LEU A 144 -14.98 0.23 -10.50
N GLY A 145 -15.51 0.13 -9.28
CA GLY A 145 -16.35 -0.98 -8.80
C GLY A 145 -15.61 -2.04 -7.98
N TYR A 146 -14.28 -1.95 -7.85
CA TYR A 146 -13.51 -2.90 -7.05
C TYR A 146 -13.78 -2.70 -5.55
N ARG A 147 -14.21 -3.76 -4.87
CA ARG A 147 -14.55 -3.77 -3.44
C ARG A 147 -13.43 -4.38 -2.62
N GLY A 148 -13.30 -3.96 -1.36
CA GLY A 148 -12.29 -4.49 -0.45
C GLY A 148 -10.85 -4.06 -0.80
N VAL A 149 -10.69 -2.87 -1.41
CA VAL A 149 -9.37 -2.30 -1.74
C VAL A 149 -8.50 -2.21 -0.48
N ARG A 150 -7.44 -3.01 -0.48
CA ARG A 150 -6.45 -3.18 0.58
C ARG A 150 -5.05 -2.91 0.00
N ARG A 151 -4.02 -2.93 0.85
CA ARG A 151 -2.64 -3.02 0.35
C ARG A 151 -2.40 -4.43 -0.21
N ALA A 152 -1.59 -4.51 -1.27
CA ALA A 152 -1.11 -5.79 -1.79
C ALA A 152 -0.22 -6.47 -0.74
N ASP A 153 -0.29 -7.81 -0.65
CA ASP A 153 0.52 -8.58 0.30
C ASP A 153 1.98 -8.68 -0.16
N GLN A 154 2.18 -8.74 -1.48
CA GLN A 154 3.50 -8.69 -2.11
C GLN A 154 3.94 -7.23 -2.29
N ARG A 155 5.21 -6.94 -1.98
CA ARG A 155 5.80 -5.62 -2.22
C ARG A 155 6.32 -5.53 -3.66
N PRO A 156 5.81 -4.60 -4.49
CA PRO A 156 6.38 -4.34 -5.81
C PRO A 156 7.80 -3.73 -5.68
N PRO A 157 8.68 -3.93 -6.69
CA PRO A 157 10.08 -3.50 -6.65
C PRO A 157 10.25 -1.96 -6.62
N SER A 158 9.23 -1.24 -7.08
CA SER A 158 9.06 0.21 -7.01
C SER A 158 7.65 0.53 -6.48
N GLY A 159 7.32 1.80 -6.24
CA GLY A 159 5.96 2.24 -5.91
C GLY A 159 5.29 1.58 -4.69
N ILE A 160 3.96 1.58 -4.70
CA ILE A 160 3.07 1.16 -3.60
C ILE A 160 1.94 0.29 -4.17
N GLY A 161 1.93 -0.99 -3.79
CA GLY A 161 0.92 -1.96 -4.24
C GLY A 161 -0.40 -1.85 -3.46
N LEU A 162 -1.50 -1.83 -4.21
CA LEU A 162 -2.87 -2.01 -3.77
C LEU A 162 -3.44 -3.29 -4.41
N ALA A 163 -4.30 -3.98 -3.69
CA ALA A 163 -5.00 -5.16 -4.20
C ALA A 163 -6.48 -5.08 -3.85
N ALA A 164 -7.31 -5.68 -4.68
CA ALA A 164 -8.69 -6.00 -4.37
C ALA A 164 -9.07 -7.31 -5.07
N ARG A 165 -10.27 -7.83 -4.86
CA ARG A 165 -10.70 -9.04 -5.57
C ARG A 165 -10.72 -8.77 -7.08
N GLY A 166 -9.93 -9.52 -7.84
CA GLY A 166 -9.77 -9.39 -9.28
C GLY A 166 -8.89 -8.23 -9.77
N VAL A 167 -8.13 -7.54 -8.89
CA VAL A 167 -7.20 -6.47 -9.34
C VAL A 167 -5.96 -6.32 -8.47
N VAL A 168 -4.81 -6.15 -9.14
CA VAL A 168 -3.57 -5.62 -8.57
C VAL A 168 -3.32 -4.25 -9.19
N ALA A 169 -3.09 -3.25 -8.34
CA ALA A 169 -2.85 -1.87 -8.74
C ALA A 169 -1.56 -1.33 -8.13
N GLN A 170 -0.78 -0.60 -8.92
CA GLN A 170 0.49 -0.01 -8.54
C GLN A 170 0.39 1.51 -8.50
N VAL A 171 0.93 2.15 -7.46
CA VAL A 171 1.02 3.62 -7.37
C VAL A 171 2.49 4.02 -7.26
N ASP A 172 3.05 4.68 -8.28
CA ASP A 172 4.39 5.25 -8.22
C ASP A 172 4.33 6.77 -8.01
N PRO A 173 4.68 7.26 -6.80
CA PRO A 173 4.75 8.68 -6.49
C PRO A 173 6.10 9.32 -6.88
N ALA A 174 7.01 8.59 -7.55
CA ALA A 174 8.29 9.12 -7.95
C ALA A 174 8.16 10.23 -9.01
N VAL A 175 9.14 11.15 -9.01
CA VAL A 175 9.28 12.22 -10.00
C VAL A 175 10.01 11.77 -11.28
N ARG A 176 10.29 10.47 -11.42
CA ARG A 176 10.83 9.86 -12.65
C ARG A 176 9.72 9.12 -13.40
N PRO A 177 9.76 9.04 -14.74
CA PRO A 177 8.88 8.13 -15.47
C PRO A 177 9.03 6.68 -15.00
N ALA A 178 7.93 5.94 -15.01
CA ALA A 178 7.91 4.51 -14.80
C ALA A 178 8.62 3.79 -15.97
N THR A 179 9.42 2.78 -15.65
CA THR A 179 10.27 2.07 -16.63
C THR A 179 9.58 0.81 -17.17
N LEU A 180 10.11 0.27 -18.27
CA LEU A 180 9.71 -1.02 -18.84
C LEU A 180 9.66 -2.13 -17.77
N ARG A 181 10.71 -2.22 -16.95
CA ARG A 181 10.80 -3.20 -15.87
C ARG A 181 9.72 -3.02 -14.81
N ASP A 182 9.34 -1.78 -14.47
CA ASP A 182 8.27 -1.52 -13.50
C ASP A 182 6.93 -2.09 -14.01
N VAL A 183 6.64 -1.98 -15.31
CA VAL A 183 5.44 -2.55 -15.96
C VAL A 183 5.48 -4.08 -16.00
N GLU A 184 6.61 -4.68 -16.42
CA GLU A 184 6.72 -6.13 -16.55
C GLU A 184 6.66 -6.85 -15.19
N CYS A 185 7.30 -6.29 -14.15
CA CYS A 185 7.20 -6.84 -12.79
C CYS A 185 5.76 -6.81 -12.26
N LEU A 186 5.03 -5.71 -12.47
CA LEU A 186 3.63 -5.61 -12.08
C LEU A 186 2.75 -6.62 -12.81
N TRP A 187 2.94 -6.77 -14.13
CA TRP A 187 2.21 -7.74 -14.94
C TRP A 187 2.43 -9.18 -14.46
N LEU A 188 3.67 -9.57 -14.11
CA LEU A 188 3.97 -10.90 -13.55
C LEU A 188 3.25 -11.16 -12.22
N THR A 189 3.15 -10.17 -11.33
CA THR A 189 2.35 -10.29 -10.10
C THR A 189 0.87 -10.45 -10.42
N ALA A 190 0.30 -9.60 -11.27
CA ALA A 190 -1.12 -9.66 -11.64
C ALA A 190 -1.49 -10.99 -12.35
N MET A 191 -0.62 -11.49 -13.22
CA MET A 191 -0.75 -12.81 -13.85
C MET A 191 -0.75 -13.94 -12.82
N THR A 192 0.12 -13.88 -11.81
CA THR A 192 0.19 -14.89 -10.75
C THR A 192 -1.09 -14.89 -9.89
N GLU A 193 -1.68 -13.71 -9.67
CA GLU A 193 -2.95 -13.55 -8.93
C GLU A 193 -4.21 -13.69 -9.80
N SER A 194 -4.07 -13.95 -11.12
CA SER A 194 -5.17 -13.98 -12.10
C SER A 194 -6.06 -12.73 -12.05
N ALA A 195 -5.44 -11.56 -11.97
CA ALA A 195 -6.07 -10.28 -11.66
C ALA A 195 -5.85 -9.22 -12.76
N ASP A 196 -6.77 -8.25 -12.84
CA ASP A 196 -6.58 -7.03 -13.64
C ASP A 196 -5.32 -6.29 -13.19
N CYS A 197 -4.60 -5.69 -14.13
CA CYS A 197 -3.30 -5.07 -13.91
C CYS A 197 -3.35 -3.55 -14.18
N LEU A 198 -3.29 -2.73 -13.13
CA LEU A 198 -3.39 -1.27 -13.22
C LEU A 198 -2.13 -0.58 -12.68
N TYR A 199 -1.60 0.41 -13.39
CA TYR A 199 -0.49 1.24 -12.92
C TYR A 199 -0.92 2.71 -12.93
N PHE A 200 -0.71 3.40 -11.82
CA PHE A 200 -0.85 4.84 -11.61
C PHE A 200 0.54 5.46 -11.38
N SER A 201 0.89 6.52 -12.12
CA SER A 201 2.17 7.24 -11.99
C SER A 201 1.96 8.75 -11.92
N LEU A 202 2.70 9.46 -11.05
CA LEU A 202 2.71 10.94 -11.05
C LEU A 202 3.52 11.52 -12.22
N ALA A 203 4.65 10.90 -12.56
CA ALA A 203 5.58 11.38 -13.59
C ALA A 203 5.41 10.68 -14.96
N GLY A 204 4.34 9.89 -15.13
CA GLY A 204 4.06 9.16 -16.37
C GLY A 204 4.98 7.96 -16.59
N TYR A 205 5.21 7.66 -17.87
CA TYR A 205 5.80 6.40 -18.36
C TYR A 205 6.84 6.67 -19.44
N ALA A 206 7.92 5.89 -19.46
CA ALA A 206 8.81 5.83 -20.61
C ALA A 206 8.08 5.22 -21.83
N ALA A 207 8.50 5.58 -23.05
CA ALA A 207 7.80 5.20 -24.28
C ALA A 207 7.79 3.68 -24.54
N ASP A 208 8.86 2.99 -24.14
CA ASP A 208 8.98 1.53 -24.16
C ASP A 208 8.03 0.86 -23.14
N ALA A 209 7.96 1.39 -21.92
CA ALA A 209 7.02 0.96 -20.88
C ALA A 209 5.56 1.13 -21.34
N ARG A 210 5.29 2.24 -22.03
CA ARG A 210 3.99 2.60 -22.61
C ARG A 210 3.57 1.58 -23.68
N ALA A 211 4.43 1.31 -24.66
CA ALA A 211 4.18 0.30 -25.70
C ALA A 211 4.08 -1.13 -25.14
N ARG A 212 4.89 -1.48 -24.14
CA ARG A 212 4.83 -2.80 -23.49
C ARG A 212 3.54 -3.02 -22.72
N ALA A 213 3.07 -2.00 -22.00
CA ALA A 213 1.80 -2.06 -21.30
C ALA A 213 0.63 -2.35 -22.25
N ASP A 214 0.63 -1.75 -23.44
CA ASP A 214 -0.40 -1.96 -24.45
C ASP A 214 -0.37 -3.40 -24.99
N ALA A 215 0.82 -3.97 -25.20
CA ALA A 215 0.99 -5.37 -25.60
C ALA A 215 0.65 -6.39 -24.50
N LEU A 216 0.74 -6.01 -23.22
CA LEU A 216 0.46 -6.86 -22.04
C LEU A 216 -0.93 -6.65 -21.43
N GLY A 217 -1.73 -5.72 -21.95
CA GLY A 217 -3.05 -5.36 -21.41
C GLY A 217 -3.01 -4.61 -20.07
N VAL A 218 -1.87 -4.01 -19.69
CA VAL A 218 -1.73 -3.27 -18.44
C VAL A 218 -2.35 -1.88 -18.58
N ALA A 219 -3.34 -1.56 -17.76
CA ALA A 219 -4.01 -0.27 -17.78
C ALA A 219 -3.14 0.81 -17.11
N LEU A 220 -2.73 1.83 -17.88
CA LEU A 220 -1.86 2.90 -17.40
C LEU A 220 -2.64 4.21 -17.16
N PHE A 221 -2.39 4.83 -16.02
CA PHE A 221 -3.01 6.08 -15.58
C PHE A 221 -1.96 7.08 -15.11
N VAL A 222 -2.10 8.34 -15.52
CA VAL A 222 -1.35 9.46 -14.93
C VAL A 222 -2.19 10.10 -13.83
N LEU A 223 -1.63 10.22 -12.64
CA LEU A 223 -2.23 10.97 -11.54
C LEU A 223 -1.85 12.44 -11.67
N ASP A 224 -2.82 13.31 -11.91
CA ASP A 224 -2.60 14.75 -11.79
C ASP A 224 -2.66 15.22 -10.33
N LEU A 225 -2.14 16.42 -10.04
CA LEU A 225 -2.15 16.96 -8.68
C LEU A 225 -3.55 17.32 -8.16
N THR A 226 -4.59 17.32 -9.01
CA THR A 226 -5.99 17.44 -8.58
C THR A 226 -6.51 16.14 -7.98
N GLY A 227 -5.81 15.02 -8.23
CA GLY A 227 -6.15 13.69 -7.76
C GLY A 227 -6.99 12.87 -8.73
N THR A 228 -7.16 13.33 -9.98
CA THR A 228 -7.97 12.63 -10.98
C THR A 228 -7.07 11.74 -11.83
N PRO A 229 -7.23 10.40 -11.81
CA PRO A 229 -6.45 9.54 -12.69
C PRO A 229 -6.91 9.71 -14.14
N ARG A 230 -5.98 10.08 -15.02
CA ARG A 230 -6.22 10.17 -16.46
C ARG A 230 -5.75 8.88 -17.13
N PRO A 231 -6.62 8.13 -17.84
CA PRO A 231 -6.16 7.01 -18.65
C PRO A 231 -5.22 7.53 -19.73
N VAL A 232 -4.16 6.76 -20.03
CA VAL A 232 -3.21 7.11 -21.10
C VAL A 232 -3.07 6.03 -22.17
N ASN A 233 -3.86 4.94 -22.08
CA ASN A 233 -3.87 3.84 -23.04
C ASN A 233 -5.22 3.20 -23.28
N GLY A 234 -5.36 2.50 -24.42
CA GLY A 234 -6.53 1.71 -24.77
C GLY A 234 -7.03 0.80 -23.65
N PRO A 235 -6.17 -0.02 -22.98
CA PRO A 235 -6.58 -0.76 -21.79
C PRO A 235 -7.20 0.09 -20.66
N ALA A 236 -6.62 1.23 -20.30
CA ALA A 236 -7.16 2.13 -19.28
C ALA A 236 -8.43 2.88 -19.75
N GLU A 237 -8.49 3.26 -21.02
CA GLU A 237 -9.66 3.89 -21.65
C GLU A 237 -10.85 2.92 -21.65
N ALA A 238 -10.64 1.67 -22.09
CA ALA A 238 -11.64 0.61 -22.04
C ALA A 238 -12.09 0.31 -20.60
N LEU A 239 -11.15 0.25 -19.64
CA LEU A 239 -11.45 0.07 -18.22
C LEU A 239 -12.35 1.20 -17.65
N THR A 240 -12.13 2.44 -18.11
CA THR A 240 -12.87 3.62 -17.68
C THR A 240 -14.24 3.71 -18.34
N ALA A 241 -14.32 3.35 -19.64
CA ALA A 241 -15.55 3.35 -20.43
C ALA A 241 -16.50 2.17 -20.10
N THR A 242 -15.99 1.09 -19.50
CA THR A 242 -16.81 -0.04 -19.07
C THR A 242 -17.67 0.35 -17.86
N ASP A 243 -18.99 0.37 -18.06
CA ASP A 243 -19.95 0.62 -16.98
C ASP A 243 -19.98 -0.59 -16.01
N THR A 244 -20.23 -0.27 -14.73
CA THR A 244 -20.08 -1.16 -13.57
C THR A 244 -20.95 -2.42 -13.56
N GLY A 245 -21.93 -2.53 -14.48
CA GLY A 245 -22.94 -3.60 -14.46
C GLY A 245 -22.45 -5.01 -14.81
N ASN A 246 -21.24 -5.19 -15.35
CA ASN A 246 -20.78 -6.48 -15.89
C ASN A 246 -19.51 -7.08 -15.24
N ARG A 247 -19.11 -6.61 -14.05
CA ARG A 247 -18.04 -7.27 -13.29
C ARG A 247 -18.64 -8.30 -12.33
N ALA A 248 -18.52 -9.57 -12.72
CA ALA A 248 -18.95 -10.70 -11.92
C ALA A 248 -18.24 -10.74 -10.55
N PRO A 249 -18.92 -11.24 -9.49
CA PRO A 249 -18.39 -11.25 -8.12
C PRO A 249 -17.23 -12.23 -7.91
#